data_AF-A0A8H7BMB4-F1
#
_entry.id   AF-A0A8H7BMB4-F1
#
_cell.length_a   1.000
_cell.length_b   1.000
_cell.length_c   1.000
_cell.angle_alpha   90.00
_cell.angle_beta   90.00
_cell.angle_gamma   90.00
#
_symmetry.space_group_name_H-M   'P 1'
#
loop_
_entity.id
_entity.type
_entity.pdbx_description
1 polymer ?
#
loop_
_entity_poly.entity_id
_entity_poly.type
_entity_poly.pdbx_seq_one_letter_code
_entity_poly.pdbx_strand_id
1 'polypeptide(L)'
;MAAVQERTLRTLTLFTSVLATPLLIATTIISLKSNSWYNHRDVSAFCFGYIPLAMTAVASAVSIIHQRRRGSVPGPKFTLLDGLAGITYLAILIPIWAVEIGELGAPGYGLLTGYTTAPMIVNMFVHFYFFAHKSRSVWALFAAPLVHECPNCHNNFTVGAQQIKEASKGGERYTLLRGEDYLDTDADAEPYIDASVRPSEEQLRPECDVKDEGKGKSIIDV
;
A
#
# COMPACT_ATOMS: atom_id res chain seq x y z
N MET A 1 4.73 8.37 -17.11
CA MET A 1 4.32 9.76 -16.77
C MET A 1 3.92 9.92 -15.30
N ALA A 2 2.99 9.10 -14.77
CA ALA A 2 2.53 9.21 -13.37
C ALA A 2 3.66 9.15 -12.32
N ALA A 3 4.66 8.28 -12.47
CA ALA A 3 5.76 8.17 -11.52
C ALA A 3 6.66 9.42 -11.46
N VAL A 4 6.87 10.10 -12.60
CA VAL A 4 7.67 11.34 -12.67
C VAL A 4 6.94 12.47 -11.96
N GLN A 5 5.64 12.62 -12.24
CA GLN A 5 4.79 13.62 -11.58
C GLN A 5 4.69 13.38 -10.07
N GLU A 6 4.49 12.12 -9.65
CA GLU A 6 4.48 11.76 -8.22
C GLU A 6 5.81 12.11 -7.55
N ARG A 7 6.95 11.77 -8.18
CA ARG A 7 8.28 12.11 -7.65
C ARG A 7 8.49 13.62 -7.51
N THR A 8 8.07 14.42 -8.50
CA THR A 8 8.16 15.88 -8.44
C THR A 8 7.35 16.45 -7.28
N LEU A 9 6.11 15.98 -7.11
CA LEU A 9 5.23 16.40 -6.02
C LEU A 9 5.79 16.00 -4.64
N ARG A 10 6.34 14.79 -4.49
CA ARG A 10 7.02 14.37 -3.24
C ARG A 10 8.26 15.21 -2.95
N THR A 11 9.00 15.61 -3.97
CA THR A 11 10.17 16.47 -3.82
C THR A 11 9.74 17.88 -3.39
N LEU A 12 8.67 18.41 -3.99
CA LEU A 12 8.05 19.66 -3.58
C LEU A 12 7.66 19.62 -2.10
N THR A 13 7.03 18.53 -1.64
CA THR A 13 6.67 18.33 -0.22
C THR A 13 7.89 18.41 0.70
N LEU A 14 9.04 17.88 0.29
CA LEU A 14 10.26 18.00 1.11
C LEU A 14 10.75 19.44 1.19
N PHE A 15 10.75 20.18 0.07
CA PHE A 15 11.14 21.59 0.06
C PHE A 15 10.23 22.46 0.91
N THR A 16 8.91 22.30 0.77
CA THR A 16 7.92 23.02 1.58
C THR A 16 8.03 22.64 3.05
N SER A 17 8.31 21.37 3.39
CA SER A 17 8.55 20.97 4.78
C SER A 17 9.81 21.62 5.37
N VAL A 18 10.90 21.71 4.59
CA VAL A 18 12.13 22.39 5.02
C VAL A 18 11.89 23.88 5.23
N LEU A 19 11.07 24.53 4.40
CA LEU A 19 10.70 25.94 4.55
C LEU A 19 9.73 26.17 5.72
N ALA A 20 8.74 25.29 5.89
CA ALA A 20 7.75 25.40 6.95
C ALA A 20 8.37 25.23 8.34
N THR A 21 9.35 24.34 8.50
CA THR A 21 9.96 24.02 9.80
C THR A 21 10.50 25.24 10.55
N PRO A 22 11.43 26.07 10.00
CA PRO A 22 11.93 27.25 10.71
C PRO A 22 10.85 28.31 10.93
N LEU A 23 9.90 28.44 10.02
CA LEU A 23 8.76 29.35 10.18
C LEU A 23 7.85 28.92 11.34
N LEU A 24 7.61 27.61 11.47
CA LEU A 24 6.86 27.02 12.58
C LEU A 24 7.55 27.25 13.92
N ILE A 25 8.89 27.15 13.96
CA ILE A 25 9.68 27.46 15.17
C ILE A 25 9.49 28.93 15.55
N ALA A 26 9.66 29.83 14.58
CA ALA A 26 9.52 31.27 14.80
C ALA A 26 8.11 31.65 15.29
N THR A 27 7.05 31.14 14.63
CA THR A 27 5.66 31.43 15.06
C THR A 27 5.33 30.81 16.41
N THR A 28 5.85 29.63 16.72
CA THR A 28 5.64 29.00 18.03
C THR A 28 6.25 29.86 19.14
N ILE A 29 7.49 30.31 18.98
CA ILE A 29 8.15 31.18 19.98
C ILE A 29 7.38 32.49 20.17
N ILE A 30 6.92 33.10 19.07
CA ILE A 30 6.17 34.35 19.13
C ILE A 30 4.80 34.14 19.79
N SER A 31 4.07 33.09 19.42
CA SER A 31 2.77 32.76 20.01
C SER A 31 2.89 32.54 21.53
N LEU A 32 3.90 31.80 21.99
CA LEU A 32 4.14 31.59 23.43
C LEU A 32 4.52 32.88 24.17
N LYS A 33 5.24 33.80 23.50
CA LYS A 33 5.69 35.07 24.10
C LYS A 33 4.62 36.17 24.07
N SER A 34 3.69 36.13 23.14
CA SER A 34 2.71 37.20 22.90
C SER A 34 1.72 37.39 24.05
N ASN A 35 1.64 36.45 24.99
CA ASN A 35 0.68 36.52 26.08
C ASN A 35 1.16 37.36 27.27
N SER A 36 0.25 38.19 27.77
CA SER A 36 0.40 38.99 29.00
C SER A 36 0.74 38.12 30.21
N TRP A 37 1.44 38.71 31.19
CA TRP A 37 1.88 38.09 32.45
C TRP A 37 0.79 37.26 33.16
N TYR A 38 -0.48 37.64 33.02
CA TYR A 38 -1.62 36.96 33.66
C TYR A 38 -2.19 35.76 32.88
N ASN A 39 -1.79 35.54 31.63
CA ASN A 39 -2.38 34.52 30.75
C ASN A 39 -1.29 33.68 30.08
N HIS A 40 -0.37 33.15 30.89
CA HIS A 40 0.71 32.30 30.38
C HIS A 40 0.13 31.08 29.66
N ARG A 41 0.62 30.80 28.45
CA ARG A 41 0.15 29.70 27.63
C ARG A 41 1.33 28.78 27.35
N ASP A 42 1.23 27.56 27.86
CA ASP A 42 2.31 26.57 27.76
C ASP A 42 2.35 25.88 26.37
N VAL A 43 1.23 25.92 25.64
CA VAL A 43 1.06 25.18 24.38
C VAL A 43 0.32 26.01 23.33
N SER A 44 0.91 26.13 22.15
CA SER A 44 0.29 26.73 20.96
C SER A 44 -0.18 25.67 19.96
N ALA A 45 -1.21 25.97 19.17
CA ALA A 45 -1.61 25.11 18.04
C ALA A 45 -0.47 24.91 17.03
N PHE A 46 0.46 25.86 16.91
CA PHE A 46 1.65 25.73 16.06
C PHE A 46 2.52 24.54 16.47
N CYS A 47 2.59 24.17 17.75
CA CYS A 47 3.36 23.00 18.21
C CYS A 47 2.89 21.69 17.55
N PHE A 48 1.59 21.58 17.25
CA PHE A 48 1.07 20.37 16.62
C PHE A 48 1.39 20.29 15.13
N GLY A 49 1.75 21.41 14.49
CA GLY A 49 2.10 21.45 13.06
C GLY A 49 3.32 20.61 12.68
N TYR A 50 4.21 20.28 13.63
CA TYR A 50 5.34 19.38 13.39
C TYR A 50 4.90 17.94 13.09
N ILE A 51 3.74 17.50 13.61
CA ILE A 51 3.25 16.12 13.45
C ILE A 51 2.97 15.82 11.96
N PRO A 52 2.07 16.54 11.26
CA PRO A 52 1.82 16.28 9.85
C PRO A 52 3.06 16.60 8.99
N LEU A 53 3.88 17.58 9.36
CA LEU A 53 5.15 17.87 8.67
C LEU A 53 6.11 16.68 8.69
N ALA A 54 6.36 16.10 9.86
CA ALA A 54 7.23 14.94 10.01
C ALA A 54 6.66 13.72 9.28
N MET A 55 5.37 13.43 9.47
CA MET A 55 4.69 12.32 8.78
C MET A 55 4.82 12.44 7.26
N THR A 56 4.59 13.63 6.70
CA THR A 56 4.62 13.86 5.25
C THR A 56 6.02 13.90 4.67
N ALA A 57 7.00 14.43 5.41
CA ALA A 57 8.40 14.37 5.03
C ALA A 57 8.90 12.91 4.96
N VAL A 58 8.60 12.11 6.00
CA VAL A 58 8.97 10.68 6.03
C VAL A 58 8.26 9.91 4.93
N ALA A 59 6.95 10.07 4.77
CA ALA A 59 6.19 9.42 3.71
C ALA A 59 6.74 9.75 2.32
N SER A 60 7.11 11.01 2.09
CA SER A 60 7.69 11.45 0.82
C SER A 60 9.08 10.91 0.58
N ALA A 61 9.95 10.91 1.59
CA ALA A 61 11.28 10.34 1.50
C ALA A 61 11.24 8.82 1.20
N VAL A 62 10.41 8.07 1.95
CA VAL A 62 10.24 6.63 1.76
C VAL A 62 9.66 6.33 0.39
N SER A 63 8.67 7.10 -0.07
CA SER A 63 8.09 6.97 -1.41
C SER A 63 9.13 7.17 -2.51
N ILE A 64 9.95 8.21 -2.43
CA ILE A 64 11.01 8.49 -3.41
C ILE A 64 12.05 7.35 -3.41
N ILE A 65 12.46 6.86 -2.24
CA ILE A 65 13.41 5.74 -2.13
C ILE A 65 12.81 4.47 -2.73
N HIS A 66 11.53 4.20 -2.46
CA HIS A 66 10.82 3.05 -3.01
C HIS A 66 10.77 3.10 -4.54
N GLN A 67 10.39 4.25 -5.11
CA GLN A 67 10.35 4.47 -6.56
C GLN A 67 11.73 4.31 -7.20
N ARG A 68 12.80 4.82 -6.55
CA ARG A 68 14.17 4.65 -7.04
C ARG A 68 14.61 3.18 -7.05
N ARG A 69 14.20 2.39 -6.04
CA ARG A 69 14.61 0.98 -5.91
C ARG A 69 13.79 0.01 -6.76
N ARG A 70 12.48 0.25 -6.89
CA ARG A 70 11.54 -0.71 -7.52
C ARG A 70 10.96 -0.22 -8.85
N GLY A 71 11.17 1.04 -9.23
CA GLY A 71 10.63 1.61 -10.46
C GLY A 71 9.10 1.76 -10.49
N SER A 72 8.40 1.39 -9.41
CA SER A 72 6.94 1.39 -9.32
C SER A 72 6.43 2.39 -8.28
N VAL A 73 5.17 2.80 -8.45
CA VAL A 73 4.49 3.69 -7.50
C VAL A 73 4.13 2.94 -6.21
N PRO A 74 4.17 3.63 -5.04
CA PRO A 74 3.87 3.01 -3.75
C PRO A 74 2.43 2.48 -3.71
N GLY A 75 2.25 1.34 -3.03
CA GLY A 75 0.96 0.66 -2.88
C GLY A 75 -0.05 1.41 -1.98
N PRO A 76 -1.27 0.87 -1.83
CA PRO A 76 -2.42 1.55 -1.21
C PRO A 76 -2.21 1.95 0.25
N LYS A 77 -1.32 1.26 0.98
CA LYS A 77 -0.95 1.61 2.36
C LYS A 77 -0.32 3.01 2.46
N PHE A 78 0.49 3.41 1.48
CA PHE A 78 1.07 4.75 1.42
C PHE A 78 0.00 5.81 1.15
N THR A 79 -0.97 5.49 0.29
CA THR A 79 -2.10 6.37 0.02
C THR A 79 -2.96 6.61 1.25
N LEU A 80 -3.16 5.60 2.09
CA LEU A 80 -3.84 5.77 3.39
C LEU A 80 -3.09 6.76 4.30
N LEU A 81 -1.75 6.65 4.37
CA LEU A 81 -0.93 7.61 5.10
C LEU A 81 -1.05 9.03 4.53
N ASP A 82 -1.14 9.18 3.21
CA ASP A 82 -1.39 10.49 2.58
C ASP A 82 -2.76 11.06 2.97
N GLY A 83 -3.81 10.24 3.00
CA GLY A 83 -5.14 10.66 3.46
C GLY A 83 -5.13 11.10 4.93
N LEU A 84 -4.51 10.30 5.80
CA LEU A 84 -4.34 10.63 7.23
C LEU A 84 -3.53 11.93 7.42
N ALA A 85 -2.48 12.12 6.64
CA ALA A 85 -1.70 13.35 6.65
C ALA A 85 -2.54 14.57 6.21
N GLY A 86 -3.36 14.44 5.16
CA GLY A 86 -4.26 15.52 4.74
C GLY A 86 -5.25 15.92 5.83
N ILE A 87 -5.86 14.94 6.52
CA ILE A 87 -6.81 15.19 7.61
C ILE A 87 -6.12 15.84 8.81
N THR A 88 -4.92 15.36 9.18
CA THR A 88 -4.16 15.95 10.31
C THR A 88 -3.74 17.39 10.02
N TYR A 89 -3.36 17.73 8.77
CA TYR A 89 -3.16 19.12 8.37
C TYR A 89 -4.42 19.97 8.56
N LEU A 90 -5.59 19.52 8.12
CA LEU A 90 -6.85 20.25 8.33
C LEU A 90 -7.14 20.45 9.82
N ALA A 91 -6.99 19.40 10.62
CA ALA A 91 -7.26 19.42 12.05
C ALA A 91 -6.38 20.42 12.82
N ILE A 92 -5.18 20.71 12.32
CA ILE A 92 -4.23 21.67 12.93
C ILE A 92 -4.37 23.07 12.33
N LEU A 93 -4.57 23.17 11.01
CA LEU A 93 -4.75 24.46 10.35
C LEU A 93 -6.02 25.16 10.85
N ILE A 94 -7.14 24.46 11.07
CA ILE A 94 -8.37 25.10 11.55
C ILE A 94 -8.15 25.84 12.88
N PRO A 95 -7.61 25.23 13.95
CA PRO A 95 -7.27 25.92 15.19
C PRO A 95 -6.27 27.08 15.01
N ILE A 96 -5.25 26.92 14.16
CA ILE A 96 -4.29 28.01 13.89
C ILE A 96 -5.02 29.24 13.33
N TRP A 97 -5.91 29.04 12.36
CA TRP A 97 -6.60 30.14 11.70
C TRP A 97 -7.74 30.73 12.53
N ALA A 98 -8.47 29.89 13.27
CA ALA A 98 -9.62 30.30 14.06
C ALA A 98 -9.24 30.94 15.40
N VAL A 99 -8.15 30.48 16.03
CA VAL A 99 -7.77 30.88 17.40
C VAL A 99 -6.49 31.70 17.39
N GLU A 100 -5.38 31.16 16.87
CA GLU A 100 -4.06 31.80 17.00
C GLU A 100 -3.97 33.16 16.28
N ILE A 101 -4.60 33.30 15.10
CA ILE A 101 -4.58 34.57 14.36
C ILE A 101 -5.25 35.69 15.17
N GLY A 102 -6.35 35.37 15.88
CA GLY A 102 -7.04 36.32 16.73
C GLY A 102 -6.21 36.71 17.96
N GLU A 103 -5.53 35.74 18.58
CA GLU A 103 -4.71 35.97 19.77
C GLU A 103 -3.43 36.77 19.49
N LEU A 104 -2.82 36.60 18.32
CA LEU A 104 -1.61 37.32 17.95
C LEU A 104 -1.83 38.83 17.76
N GLY A 105 -3.07 39.27 17.47
CA GLY A 105 -3.56 40.65 17.61
C GLY A 105 -2.85 41.77 16.82
N ALA A 106 -1.71 41.50 16.18
CA ALA A 106 -0.86 42.48 15.52
C ALA A 106 -0.68 42.15 14.03
N PRO A 107 -0.73 43.17 13.14
CA PRO A 107 -0.75 42.98 11.69
C PRO A 107 0.49 42.24 11.14
N GLY A 108 1.67 42.43 11.75
CA GLY A 108 2.90 41.73 11.35
C GLY A 108 2.88 40.21 11.61
N TYR A 109 2.17 39.76 12.64
CA TYR A 109 2.10 38.34 12.99
C TYR A 109 1.10 37.56 12.15
N GLY A 110 0.06 38.23 11.62
CA GLY A 110 -0.84 37.63 10.64
C GLY A 110 -0.11 37.24 9.35
N LEU A 111 0.79 38.10 8.88
CA LEU A 111 1.63 37.85 7.71
C LEU A 111 2.59 36.65 7.94
N LEU A 112 3.24 36.61 9.11
CA LEU A 112 4.11 35.49 9.49
C LEU A 112 3.34 34.17 9.59
N THR A 113 2.13 34.20 10.16
CA THR A 113 1.23 33.04 10.22
C THR A 113 0.81 32.57 8.83
N GLY A 114 0.54 33.51 7.92
CA GLY A 114 0.27 33.22 6.51
C GLY A 114 1.45 32.53 5.82
N TYR A 115 2.67 33.06 5.99
CA TYR A 115 3.87 32.42 5.42
C TYR A 115 4.18 31.04 6.00
N THR A 116 3.82 30.82 7.26
CA THR A 116 4.01 29.51 7.92
C THR A 116 2.98 28.49 7.44
N THR A 117 1.72 28.90 7.32
CA THR A 117 0.62 28.00 6.94
C THR A 117 0.57 27.74 5.43
N ALA A 118 1.06 28.65 4.58
CA ALA A 118 1.13 28.46 3.12
C ALA A 118 1.84 27.17 2.68
N PRO A 119 3.09 26.86 3.09
CA PRO A 119 3.75 25.61 2.72
C PRO A 119 3.05 24.38 3.32
N MET A 120 2.43 24.50 4.50
CA MET A 120 1.61 23.42 5.09
C MET A 120 0.35 23.14 4.26
N ILE A 121 -0.31 24.19 3.76
CA ILE A 121 -1.47 24.08 2.87
C ILE A 121 -1.08 23.42 1.54
N VAL A 122 0.07 23.79 0.97
CA VAL A 122 0.60 23.12 -0.23
C VAL A 122 0.80 21.63 0.03
N ASN A 123 1.41 21.25 1.16
CA ASN A 123 1.56 19.85 1.55
C ASN A 123 0.21 19.14 1.67
N MET A 124 -0.74 19.74 2.38
CA MET A 124 -2.09 19.22 2.54
C MET A 124 -2.73 18.90 1.19
N PHE A 125 -2.68 19.83 0.22
CA PHE A 125 -3.24 19.62 -1.12
C PHE A 125 -2.52 18.51 -1.90
N VAL A 126 -1.20 18.44 -1.82
CA VAL A 126 -0.42 17.37 -2.47
C VAL A 126 -0.84 15.99 -1.94
N HIS A 127 -0.97 15.84 -0.62
CA HIS A 127 -1.36 14.57 -0.01
C HIS A 127 -2.83 14.21 -0.28
N PHE A 128 -3.75 15.18 -0.27
CA PHE A 128 -5.12 14.95 -0.69
C PHE A 128 -5.22 14.58 -2.17
N TYR A 129 -4.41 15.18 -3.04
CA TYR A 129 -4.35 14.82 -4.45
C TYR A 129 -3.96 13.35 -4.63
N PHE A 130 -2.93 12.87 -3.92
CA PHE A 130 -2.55 11.46 -3.94
C PHE A 130 -3.66 10.55 -3.43
N PHE A 131 -4.31 10.92 -2.33
CA PHE A 131 -5.42 10.17 -1.77
C PHE A 131 -6.61 10.08 -2.74
N ALA A 132 -7.02 11.19 -3.33
CA ALA A 132 -8.14 11.25 -4.28
C ALA A 132 -7.86 10.41 -5.53
N HIS A 133 -6.66 10.52 -6.11
CA HIS A 133 -6.30 9.80 -7.33
C HIS A 133 -6.18 8.28 -7.12
N LYS A 134 -5.82 7.83 -5.92
CA LYS A 134 -5.69 6.41 -5.55
C LYS A 134 -6.85 5.91 -4.67
N SER A 135 -7.91 6.69 -4.52
CA SER A 135 -9.07 6.40 -3.65
C SER A 135 -9.72 5.05 -3.97
N ARG A 136 -9.88 4.71 -5.26
CA ARG A 136 -10.42 3.40 -5.68
C ARG A 136 -9.57 2.23 -5.19
N SER A 137 -8.24 2.38 -5.21
CA SER A 137 -7.32 1.35 -4.72
C SER A 137 -7.36 1.22 -3.20
N VAL A 138 -7.61 2.32 -2.48
CA VAL A 138 -7.81 2.31 -1.04
C VAL A 138 -9.14 1.65 -0.69
N TRP A 139 -10.22 1.97 -1.41
CA TRP A 139 -11.52 1.30 -1.24
C TRP A 139 -11.42 -0.21 -1.53
N ALA A 140 -10.68 -0.61 -2.56
CA ALA A 140 -10.43 -2.02 -2.84
C ALA A 140 -9.66 -2.73 -1.71
N LEU A 141 -8.78 -2.02 -0.99
CA LEU A 141 -8.08 -2.59 0.18
C LEU A 141 -9.06 -2.88 1.32
N PHE A 142 -10.03 -2.00 1.56
CA PHE A 142 -11.06 -2.21 2.59
C PHE A 142 -12.14 -3.22 2.17
N ALA A 143 -12.40 -3.35 0.87
CA ALA A 143 -13.32 -4.33 0.32
C ALA A 143 -12.67 -5.71 0.09
N ALA A 144 -11.35 -5.83 0.26
CA ALA A 144 -10.65 -7.10 0.07
C ALA A 144 -11.09 -8.11 1.14
N PRO A 145 -11.46 -9.34 0.75
CA PRO A 145 -11.85 -10.36 1.71
C PRO A 145 -10.67 -10.67 2.63
N LEU A 146 -10.95 -10.81 3.93
CA LEU A 146 -9.94 -11.08 4.94
C LEU A 146 -9.38 -12.50 4.69
N VAL A 147 -8.12 -12.58 4.26
CA VAL A 147 -7.43 -13.85 4.05
C VAL A 147 -6.79 -14.26 5.37
N HIS A 148 -7.24 -15.37 5.93
CA HIS A 148 -6.63 -15.99 7.09
C HIS A 148 -5.72 -17.13 6.64
N GLU A 149 -4.57 -17.25 7.29
CA GLU A 149 -3.67 -18.38 7.13
C GLU A 149 -3.98 -19.41 8.21
N CYS A 150 -4.23 -20.67 7.83
CA CYS A 150 -4.41 -21.74 8.80
C CYS A 150 -3.06 -22.03 9.50
N PRO A 151 -2.99 -21.95 10.84
CA PRO A 151 -1.73 -22.11 11.56
C PRO A 151 -1.14 -23.53 11.47
N ASN A 152 -1.91 -24.54 11.05
CA ASN A 152 -1.46 -25.92 10.98
C ASN A 152 -1.01 -26.36 9.57
N CYS A 153 -1.59 -25.80 8.52
CA CYS A 153 -1.28 -26.20 7.14
C CYS A 153 -0.85 -25.04 6.23
N HIS A 154 -0.77 -23.82 6.76
CA HIS A 154 -0.38 -22.60 6.04
C HIS A 154 -1.22 -22.31 4.78
N ASN A 155 -2.37 -22.97 4.63
CA ASN A 155 -3.30 -22.67 3.56
C ASN A 155 -4.07 -21.38 3.87
N ASN A 156 -4.15 -20.53 2.86
CA ASN A 156 -4.87 -19.27 2.90
C ASN A 156 -6.35 -19.48 2.57
N PHE A 157 -7.25 -19.02 3.43
CA PHE A 157 -8.70 -19.06 3.20
C PHE A 157 -9.33 -17.68 3.43
N THR A 158 -10.26 -17.29 2.57
CA THR A 158 -10.97 -16.01 2.68
C THR A 158 -12.20 -16.16 3.57
N VAL A 159 -12.32 -15.36 4.64
CA VAL A 159 -13.52 -15.31 5.48
C VAL A 159 -14.38 -14.13 5.05
N GLY A 160 -15.47 -14.45 4.37
CA GLY A 160 -16.47 -13.53 3.83
C GLY A 160 -17.38 -14.34 2.92
N ALA A 161 -18.70 -14.14 3.00
CA ALA A 161 -19.68 -14.93 2.27
C ALA A 161 -19.25 -15.07 0.82
N GLN A 162 -18.80 -16.27 0.43
CA GLN A 162 -18.78 -16.64 -0.97
C GLN A 162 -20.22 -16.45 -1.42
N GLN A 163 -20.48 -15.41 -2.22
CA GLN A 163 -21.60 -15.49 -3.14
C GLN A 163 -21.27 -16.70 -3.99
N ILE A 164 -21.82 -17.85 -3.60
CA ILE A 164 -21.96 -19.01 -4.46
C ILE A 164 -22.69 -18.43 -5.66
N LYS A 165 -21.94 -18.05 -6.69
CA LYS A 165 -22.49 -17.94 -8.03
C LYS A 165 -22.90 -19.36 -8.34
N GLU A 166 -24.16 -19.68 -8.08
CA GLU A 166 -24.80 -20.83 -8.69
C GLU A 166 -24.49 -20.71 -10.17
N ALA A 167 -23.60 -21.57 -10.65
CA ALA A 167 -23.27 -21.64 -12.05
C ALA A 167 -24.56 -22.07 -12.74
N SER A 168 -25.21 -21.10 -13.37
CA SER A 168 -26.41 -21.32 -14.16
C SER A 168 -26.13 -22.42 -15.17
N LYS A 169 -27.00 -23.42 -15.17
CA LYS A 169 -27.33 -24.34 -16.27
C LYS A 169 -26.15 -25.02 -16.99
N GLY A 170 -26.10 -26.34 -16.78
CA GLY A 170 -25.73 -27.30 -17.82
C GLY A 170 -24.24 -27.52 -18.00
N GLY A 171 -23.76 -28.67 -17.52
CA GLY A 171 -22.39 -29.11 -17.76
C GLY A 171 -21.91 -29.96 -16.58
N GLU A 172 -21.99 -31.27 -16.77
CA GLU A 172 -21.59 -32.35 -15.87
C GLU A 172 -20.41 -31.98 -14.96
N ARG A 173 -20.67 -31.94 -13.66
CA ARG A 173 -19.64 -31.91 -12.62
C ARG A 173 -19.80 -33.16 -11.76
N TYR A 174 -18.89 -34.10 -11.97
CA TYR A 174 -18.61 -35.15 -11.00
C TYR A 174 -18.23 -34.48 -9.67
N THR A 175 -19.18 -34.48 -8.73
CA THR A 175 -19.00 -33.97 -7.39
C THR A 175 -18.70 -35.17 -6.50
N LEU A 176 -17.42 -35.45 -6.26
CA LEU A 176 -16.89 -36.60 -5.50
C LEU A 176 -17.20 -36.57 -3.99
N LEU A 177 -18.27 -35.89 -3.56
CA LEU A 177 -18.57 -35.66 -2.14
C LEU A 177 -20.07 -35.77 -1.81
N ARG A 178 -20.81 -36.60 -2.56
CA ARG A 178 -22.17 -36.98 -2.15
C ARG A 178 -22.25 -38.49 -2.02
N GLY A 179 -21.81 -38.97 -0.86
CA GLY A 179 -22.12 -40.31 -0.40
C GLY A 179 -23.51 -40.28 0.22
N GLU A 180 -24.50 -40.79 -0.50
CA GLU A 180 -25.72 -41.34 0.08
C GLU A 180 -26.50 -42.12 -0.99
N ASP A 181 -26.74 -43.39 -0.64
CA ASP A 181 -27.84 -44.27 -1.04
C ASP A 181 -28.04 -44.62 -2.51
N TYR A 182 -27.59 -45.83 -2.90
CA TYR A 182 -28.46 -46.82 -3.54
C TYR A 182 -27.98 -48.24 -3.21
N LEU A 183 -28.58 -48.80 -2.16
CA LEU A 183 -28.67 -50.24 -1.90
C LEU A 183 -30.17 -50.54 -2.00
N ASP A 184 -30.61 -51.02 -3.16
CA ASP A 184 -31.82 -51.83 -3.33
C ASP A 184 -31.78 -52.49 -4.72
N THR A 185 -31.30 -53.74 -4.70
CA THR A 185 -31.82 -54.94 -5.38
C THR A 185 -32.29 -54.90 -6.85
N ASP A 186 -31.56 -55.72 -7.63
CA ASP A 186 -31.97 -56.56 -8.77
C ASP A 186 -32.41 -55.83 -10.06
N ALA A 187 -31.93 -56.14 -11.27
CA ALA A 187 -31.37 -57.37 -11.82
C ALA A 187 -30.54 -57.04 -13.08
N ASP A 188 -29.65 -57.98 -13.43
CA ASP A 188 -29.08 -58.20 -14.77
C ASP A 188 -28.02 -57.20 -15.31
N ALA A 189 -26.76 -57.44 -14.96
CA ALA A 189 -25.65 -57.43 -15.92
C ALA A 189 -24.51 -58.35 -15.45
N GLU A 190 -24.35 -59.44 -16.18
CA GLU A 190 -23.41 -60.56 -16.00
C GLU A 190 -21.92 -60.20 -15.83
N PRO A 191 -21.12 -61.09 -15.20
CA PRO A 191 -19.74 -60.84 -14.81
C PRO A 191 -18.75 -61.15 -15.95
N TYR A 192 -17.85 -60.22 -16.26
CA TYR A 192 -16.62 -60.53 -17.01
C TYR A 192 -15.44 -60.59 -16.05
N ILE A 193 -15.05 -61.82 -15.69
CA ILE A 193 -13.80 -62.11 -15.00
C ILE A 193 -12.78 -62.51 -16.07
N ASP A 194 -11.67 -61.80 -16.16
CA ASP A 194 -10.39 -62.50 -16.25
C ASP A 194 -9.37 -61.79 -15.38
N ALA A 195 -8.82 -62.55 -14.44
CA ALA A 195 -7.83 -62.12 -13.47
C ALA A 195 -6.64 -63.07 -13.59
N SER A 196 -5.45 -62.51 -13.39
CA SER A 196 -4.13 -63.17 -13.25
C SER A 196 -3.47 -63.54 -14.59
N VAL A 197 -2.20 -63.25 -14.88
CA VAL A 197 -0.99 -63.33 -14.06
C VAL A 197 0.12 -62.46 -14.69
N ARG A 198 0.82 -61.63 -13.88
CA ARG A 198 2.17 -61.07 -14.13
C ARG A 198 3.24 -62.14 -13.80
N PRO A 199 4.43 -62.14 -14.45
CA PRO A 199 5.65 -61.63 -13.79
C PRO A 199 6.61 -60.92 -14.78
N SER A 200 7.05 -59.67 -14.58
CA SER A 200 8.24 -59.18 -13.82
C SER A 200 9.60 -59.74 -14.25
N GLU A 201 10.42 -58.90 -14.92
CA GLU A 201 11.88 -58.68 -14.79
C GLU A 201 12.25 -57.57 -15.81
N GLU A 202 12.49 -56.31 -15.39
CA GLU A 202 13.77 -55.74 -14.94
C GLU A 202 14.70 -55.38 -16.13
N GLN A 203 14.84 -54.08 -16.46
CA GLN A 203 16.10 -53.32 -16.40
C GLN A 203 16.02 -51.90 -17.05
N LEU A 204 16.16 -50.89 -16.19
CA LEU A 204 16.84 -49.58 -16.31
C LEU A 204 16.71 -48.67 -17.57
N ARG A 205 16.13 -47.48 -17.32
CA ARG A 205 16.53 -46.12 -17.82
C ARG A 205 17.94 -45.73 -17.27
N PRO A 206 18.67 -44.66 -17.66
CA PRO A 206 18.19 -43.34 -18.14
C PRO A 206 19.09 -42.60 -19.20
N GLU A 207 18.76 -41.33 -19.41
CA GLU A 207 19.20 -40.26 -20.33
C GLU A 207 20.70 -39.88 -20.49
N CYS A 208 20.98 -39.20 -21.61
CA CYS A 208 21.85 -38.01 -21.83
C CYS A 208 23.39 -38.08 -22.00
N ASP A 209 23.87 -36.97 -22.60
CA ASP A 209 25.23 -36.43 -22.80
C ASP A 209 26.02 -36.84 -24.06
N VAL A 210 26.41 -35.95 -25.00
CA VAL A 210 27.17 -34.67 -24.99
C VAL A 210 28.69 -34.88 -25.22
N LYS A 211 29.18 -34.20 -26.29
CA LYS A 211 30.55 -33.77 -26.64
C LYS A 211 31.66 -34.80 -26.85
N ASP A 212 32.37 -34.61 -27.97
CA ASP A 212 33.82 -34.81 -27.97
C ASP A 212 34.54 -33.76 -28.84
N GLU A 213 35.72 -33.34 -28.36
CA GLU A 213 36.66 -32.34 -28.89
C GLU A 213 37.45 -32.93 -30.08
N GLY A 214 37.95 -32.22 -31.11
CA GLY A 214 38.91 -31.12 -31.14
C GLY A 214 40.21 -31.54 -31.86
N LYS A 215 40.59 -30.86 -32.98
CA LYS A 215 41.96 -30.47 -33.42
C LYS A 215 42.12 -30.33 -34.95
N GLY A 216 42.61 -29.18 -35.41
CA GLY A 216 43.20 -28.99 -36.74
C GLY A 216 43.47 -27.52 -37.07
N LYS A 217 44.74 -27.13 -37.14
CA LYS A 217 45.30 -25.75 -37.14
C LYS A 217 45.18 -24.96 -38.46
N SER A 218 45.20 -23.61 -38.30
CA SER A 218 45.72 -22.52 -39.18
C SER A 218 45.02 -22.29 -40.54
N ILE A 219 44.71 -21.08 -41.01
CA ILE A 219 45.54 -19.88 -41.27
C ILE A 219 44.65 -18.61 -41.31
N ILE A 220 45.28 -17.45 -41.12
CA ILE A 220 44.79 -16.07 -40.86
C ILE A 220 44.74 -15.20 -42.15
N ASP A 221 43.91 -14.13 -42.09
CA ASP A 221 43.87 -12.84 -42.83
C ASP A 221 43.61 -12.82 -44.36
N VAL A 222 42.51 -12.16 -44.80
CA VAL A 222 42.34 -10.70 -45.05
C VAL A 222 40.85 -10.37 -45.02
#